data_AF-A0A1A8MMJ6-F1
#
_entry.id   AF-A0A1A8MMJ6-F1
#
_cell.length_a   1.000
_cell.length_b   1.000
_cell.length_c   1.000
_cell.angle_alpha   90.00
_cell.angle_beta   90.00
_cell.angle_gamma   90.00
#
_symmetry.space_group_name_H-M   'P 1'
#
loop_
_entity.id
_entity.type
_entity.pdbx_description
1 polymer ?
#
loop_
_entity_poly.entity_id
_entity_poly.type
_entity_poly.pdbx_seq_one_letter_code
_entity_poly.pdbx_strand_id
1 'polypeptide(L)'
;MPGAPRLTPFTVFAAGAAGGGEKETTAPLSLDELSLYAAPQQNRRYAEPEARQLEERVATFRKLAEPYSAWCSGTFDKIKPKVQKVVQFGSDAYACLQNPPKDFYPRAGIIGFAGVLGLFLARRSRVKKLLYPAGFMAVSASLYYPEQAAAIAKSTGDSVYDSAVRSYAALEKILKNPQSKDANGDKSKRNP
;
A
#
# COMPACT_ATOMS: atom_id res chain seq x y z
N MET A 1 -38.52 -22.51 -1.29
CA MET A 1 -38.65 -23.52 -2.37
C MET A 1 -37.97 -22.97 -3.62
N PRO A 2 -36.94 -23.63 -4.18
CA PRO A 2 -36.23 -23.14 -5.36
C PRO A 2 -36.77 -23.77 -6.65
N GLY A 3 -36.97 -22.96 -7.69
CA GLY A 3 -37.33 -23.41 -9.04
C GLY A 3 -36.10 -23.43 -9.95
N ALA A 4 -35.79 -24.58 -10.54
CA ALA A 4 -34.72 -24.76 -11.52
C ALA A 4 -35.30 -24.82 -12.94
N PRO A 5 -34.68 -24.18 -13.95
CA PRO A 5 -35.15 -24.27 -15.34
C PRO A 5 -34.74 -25.61 -15.97
N ARG A 6 -35.68 -26.26 -16.67
CA ARG A 6 -35.44 -27.48 -17.45
C ARG A 6 -34.98 -27.11 -18.86
N LEU A 7 -33.85 -27.66 -19.30
CA LEU A 7 -33.41 -27.65 -20.70
C LEU A 7 -33.75 -29.01 -21.33
N THR A 8 -34.51 -29.00 -22.42
CA THR A 8 -34.79 -30.19 -23.23
C THR A 8 -33.79 -30.29 -24.39
N PRO A 9 -33.24 -31.47 -24.68
CA PRO A 9 -32.34 -31.66 -25.82
C PRO A 9 -33.13 -31.81 -27.14
N PHE A 10 -32.60 -31.24 -28.22
CA PHE A 10 -33.07 -31.48 -29.59
C PHE A 10 -32.17 -32.51 -30.28
N THR A 11 -32.77 -33.39 -31.08
CA THR A 11 -32.09 -34.48 -31.79
C THR A 11 -31.68 -34.03 -33.20
N VAL A 12 -30.44 -34.34 -33.59
CA VAL A 12 -29.92 -34.11 -34.96
C VAL A 12 -29.73 -35.47 -35.64
N PHE A 13 -30.29 -35.64 -36.83
CA PHE A 13 -30.04 -36.79 -37.70
C PHE A 13 -29.01 -36.41 -38.78
N ALA A 14 -27.97 -37.23 -38.93
CA ALA A 14 -27.05 -37.17 -40.06
C ALA A 14 -27.48 -38.20 -41.11
N ALA A 15 -27.60 -37.75 -42.36
CA ALA A 15 -28.05 -38.52 -43.51
C ALA A 15 -27.04 -39.62 -43.89
N GLY A 16 -27.57 -40.83 -44.13
CA GLY A 16 -26.81 -42.00 -44.54
C GLY A 16 -26.24 -41.88 -45.95
N ALA A 17 -24.95 -42.16 -46.09
CA ALA A 17 -24.31 -42.39 -47.37
C ALA A 17 -24.65 -43.80 -47.87
N ALA A 18 -25.13 -43.85 -49.10
CA ALA A 18 -25.49 -45.04 -49.84
C ALA A 18 -24.27 -45.83 -50.35
N GLY A 19 -24.46 -47.14 -50.52
CA GLY A 19 -23.55 -48.09 -51.18
C GLY A 19 -22.81 -48.96 -50.17
N GLY A 20 -23.07 -50.25 -49.98
CA GLY A 20 -23.50 -51.27 -50.93
C GLY A 20 -22.35 -52.27 -51.07
N GLY A 21 -22.44 -53.43 -50.40
CA GLY A 21 -21.44 -54.50 -50.52
C GLY A 21 -21.42 -55.44 -49.31
N GLU A 22 -21.85 -56.68 -49.52
CA GLU A 22 -22.01 -57.77 -48.55
C GLU A 22 -20.68 -58.27 -47.93
N LYS A 23 -20.70 -58.74 -46.67
CA LYS A 23 -20.37 -60.13 -46.28
C LYS A 23 -20.40 -60.39 -44.76
N GLU A 24 -20.85 -61.61 -44.48
CA GLU A 24 -21.12 -62.40 -43.27
C GLU A 24 -20.30 -62.25 -41.97
N THR A 25 -20.99 -62.71 -40.90
CA THR A 25 -20.53 -63.25 -39.61
C THR A 25 -19.87 -62.31 -38.61
N THR A 26 -20.56 -62.00 -37.50
CA THR A 26 -20.12 -62.17 -36.09
C THR A 26 -21.30 -61.82 -35.15
N ALA A 27 -21.35 -62.52 -34.01
CA ALA A 27 -22.32 -62.49 -32.91
C ALA A 27 -23.01 -61.13 -32.57
N PRO A 28 -24.22 -61.16 -31.96
CA PRO A 28 -24.93 -59.94 -31.56
C PRO A 28 -24.12 -59.19 -30.49
N LEU A 29 -23.45 -58.11 -30.89
CA LEU A 29 -22.78 -57.19 -29.99
C LEU A 29 -23.86 -56.41 -29.22
N SER A 30 -23.86 -56.58 -27.90
CA SER A 30 -24.82 -56.00 -26.96
C SER A 30 -24.86 -54.47 -27.08
N LEU A 31 -26.05 -53.92 -27.35
CA LEU A 31 -26.31 -52.47 -27.40
C LEU A 31 -25.95 -51.71 -26.11
N ASP A 32 -25.78 -52.41 -24.99
CA ASP A 32 -25.34 -51.84 -23.70
C ASP A 32 -23.90 -51.30 -23.71
N GLU A 33 -23.05 -51.76 -24.63
CA GLU A 33 -21.66 -51.27 -24.74
C GLU A 33 -21.53 -50.01 -25.63
N LEU A 34 -22.57 -49.67 -26.41
CA LEU A 34 -22.57 -48.52 -27.33
C LEU A 34 -23.39 -47.32 -26.84
N SER A 35 -23.86 -47.34 -25.59
CA SER A 35 -24.57 -46.20 -25.00
C SER A 35 -23.59 -45.05 -24.72
N LEU A 36 -23.54 -44.08 -25.63
CA LEU A 36 -22.84 -42.78 -25.53
C LEU A 36 -23.25 -41.92 -24.31
N TYR A 37 -24.26 -42.35 -23.56
CA TYR A 37 -24.75 -41.72 -22.33
C TYR A 37 -24.73 -42.66 -21.12
N ALA A 38 -24.16 -43.86 -21.23
CA ALA A 38 -23.89 -44.68 -20.06
C ALA A 38 -22.83 -43.97 -19.21
N ALA A 39 -23.24 -43.46 -18.06
CA ALA A 39 -22.29 -42.98 -17.05
C ALA A 39 -21.32 -44.14 -16.77
N PRO A 40 -20.00 -43.94 -16.95
CA PRO A 40 -19.05 -45.03 -16.83
C PRO A 40 -19.23 -45.66 -15.46
N GLN A 41 -19.45 -46.97 -15.43
CA GLN A 41 -19.40 -47.80 -14.23
C GLN A 41 -18.27 -47.26 -13.36
N GLN A 42 -18.65 -46.82 -12.16
CA GLN A 42 -17.92 -45.95 -11.25
C GLN A 42 -16.75 -46.70 -10.59
N ASN A 43 -15.93 -47.37 -11.40
CA ASN A 43 -14.60 -47.90 -11.07
C ASN A 43 -13.51 -46.85 -11.33
N ARG A 44 -13.85 -45.56 -11.28
CA ARG A 44 -12.89 -44.61 -10.77
C ARG A 44 -12.83 -44.89 -9.27
N ARG A 45 -11.88 -45.74 -8.87
CA ARG A 45 -11.21 -45.48 -7.59
C ARG A 45 -10.90 -43.99 -7.64
N TYR A 46 -11.67 -43.19 -6.90
CA TYR A 46 -11.13 -41.96 -6.35
C TYR A 46 -9.95 -42.47 -5.53
N ALA A 47 -8.79 -42.54 -6.17
CA ALA A 47 -7.55 -42.55 -5.44
C ALA A 47 -7.57 -41.19 -4.76
N GLU A 48 -8.07 -41.17 -3.52
CA GLU A 48 -7.79 -40.12 -2.56
C GLU A 48 -6.28 -39.88 -2.70
N PRO A 49 -5.84 -38.79 -3.34
CA PRO A 49 -4.54 -38.78 -3.98
C PRO A 49 -3.48 -38.52 -2.93
N GLU A 50 -3.10 -39.53 -2.14
CA GLU A 50 -2.04 -39.47 -1.11
C GLU A 50 -2.17 -38.25 -0.15
N ALA A 51 -3.35 -37.61 -0.15
CA ALA A 51 -3.58 -36.31 0.43
C ALA A 51 -3.93 -36.44 1.91
N ARG A 52 -4.14 -37.65 2.42
CA ARG A 52 -4.47 -37.88 3.82
C ARG A 52 -3.42 -37.30 4.77
N GLN A 53 -2.12 -37.40 4.44
CA GLN A 53 -1.05 -36.79 5.23
C GLN A 53 -0.98 -35.26 5.08
N LEU A 54 -1.23 -34.73 3.88
CA LEU A 54 -1.24 -33.29 3.63
C LEU A 54 -2.47 -32.62 4.24
N GLU A 55 -3.63 -33.24 4.14
CA GLU A 55 -4.89 -32.86 4.78
C GLU A 55 -4.77 -32.90 6.29
N GLU A 56 -4.15 -33.94 6.85
CA GLU A 56 -3.91 -34.03 8.29
C GLU A 56 -2.91 -32.96 8.75
N ARG A 57 -1.85 -32.67 7.98
CA ARG A 57 -0.91 -31.57 8.24
C ARG A 57 -1.56 -30.18 8.11
N VAL A 58 -2.38 -29.96 7.10
CA VAL A 58 -3.10 -28.69 6.89
C VAL A 58 -4.19 -28.53 7.95
N ALA A 59 -4.84 -29.61 8.38
CA ALA A 59 -5.80 -29.61 9.47
C ALA A 59 -5.13 -29.30 10.82
N THR A 60 -3.97 -29.91 11.12
CA THR A 60 -3.19 -29.56 12.32
C THR A 60 -2.69 -28.12 12.26
N PHE A 61 -2.21 -27.67 11.09
CA PHE A 61 -1.79 -26.29 10.90
C PHE A 61 -2.96 -25.30 11.08
N ARG A 62 -4.15 -25.63 10.58
CA ARG A 62 -5.37 -24.84 10.78
C ARG A 62 -5.77 -24.81 12.25
N LYS A 63 -5.70 -25.94 12.96
CA LYS A 63 -5.97 -26.01 14.40
C LYS A 63 -5.00 -25.16 15.22
N LEU A 64 -3.74 -25.08 14.80
CA LEU A 64 -2.75 -24.19 15.40
C LEU A 64 -2.97 -22.71 15.04
N ALA A 65 -3.49 -22.43 13.85
CA ALA A 65 -3.76 -21.07 13.37
C ALA A 65 -5.11 -20.48 13.85
N GLU A 66 -6.09 -21.31 14.20
CA GLU A 66 -7.39 -20.91 14.77
C GLU A 66 -7.24 -19.90 15.93
N PRO A 67 -6.46 -20.17 17.00
CA PRO A 67 -6.31 -19.24 18.12
C PRO A 67 -5.60 -17.93 17.72
N TYR A 68 -4.64 -17.99 16.78
CA TYR A 68 -3.95 -16.80 16.28
C TYR A 68 -4.90 -15.91 15.47
N SER A 69 -5.73 -16.50 14.61
CA SER A 69 -6.73 -15.77 13.82
C SER A 69 -7.80 -15.09 14.71
N ALA A 70 -8.23 -15.77 15.78
CA ALA A 70 -9.16 -15.22 16.76
C ALA A 70 -8.56 -14.02 17.52
N TRP A 71 -7.30 -14.12 17.98
CA TRP A 71 -6.61 -13.02 18.63
C TRP A 71 -6.37 -11.82 17.69
N CYS A 72 -5.99 -12.11 16.45
CA CYS A 72 -5.80 -11.11 15.40
C CYS A 72 -7.11 -10.36 15.13
N SER A 73 -8.23 -11.06 14.90
CA SER A 73 -9.53 -10.42 14.67
C SER A 73 -9.95 -9.48 15.81
N GLY A 74 -9.80 -9.89 17.08
CA GLY A 74 -10.16 -9.06 18.23
C GLY A 74 -9.26 -7.83 18.45
N THR A 75 -8.00 -7.87 18.02
CA THR A 75 -7.11 -6.70 18.04
C THR A 75 -7.39 -5.76 16.87
N PHE A 76 -7.63 -6.31 15.69
CA PHE A 76 -8.05 -5.55 14.51
C PHE A 76 -9.38 -4.84 14.75
N ASP A 77 -10.38 -5.46 15.37
CA ASP A 77 -11.66 -4.81 15.68
C ASP A 77 -11.52 -3.64 16.66
N LYS A 78 -10.51 -3.64 17.52
CA LYS A 78 -10.20 -2.51 18.42
C LYS A 78 -9.47 -1.38 17.71
N ILE A 79 -8.63 -1.70 16.72
CA ILE A 79 -7.82 -0.73 15.98
C ILE A 79 -8.61 -0.12 14.82
N LYS A 80 -9.47 -0.89 14.17
CA LYS A 80 -10.35 -0.49 13.06
C LYS A 80 -11.11 0.82 13.32
N PRO A 81 -11.80 1.01 14.47
CA PRO A 81 -12.49 2.28 14.73
C PRO A 81 -11.52 3.44 14.99
N LYS A 82 -10.31 3.19 15.52
CA LYS A 82 -9.29 4.24 15.70
C LYS A 82 -8.75 4.71 14.35
N VAL A 83 -8.43 3.77 13.47
CA VAL A 83 -7.96 4.09 12.12
C VAL A 83 -9.07 4.79 11.33
N GLN A 84 -10.30 4.30 11.42
CA GLN A 84 -11.45 4.95 10.79
C GLN A 84 -11.63 6.39 11.30
N LYS A 85 -11.49 6.63 12.62
CA LYS A 85 -11.53 7.98 13.17
C LYS A 85 -10.40 8.88 12.66
N VAL A 86 -9.19 8.36 12.52
CA VAL A 86 -8.04 9.11 11.98
C VAL A 86 -8.23 9.42 10.50
N VAL A 87 -8.75 8.46 9.73
CA VAL A 87 -9.06 8.65 8.31
C VAL A 87 -10.19 9.67 8.14
N GLN A 88 -11.24 9.58 8.95
CA GLN A 88 -12.35 10.54 8.95
C GLN A 88 -11.86 11.95 9.33
N PHE A 89 -11.07 12.04 10.39
CA PHE A 89 -10.46 13.31 10.80
C PHE A 89 -9.53 13.87 9.71
N GLY A 90 -8.78 13.01 9.03
CA GLY A 90 -7.95 13.37 7.89
C GLY A 90 -8.77 13.88 6.70
N SER A 91 -9.89 13.23 6.36
CA SER A 91 -10.78 13.68 5.29
C SER A 91 -11.47 14.99 5.64
N ASP A 92 -11.86 15.17 6.90
CA ASP A 92 -12.51 16.40 7.38
C ASP A 92 -11.51 17.56 7.41
N ALA A 93 -10.27 17.31 7.84
CA ALA A 93 -9.18 18.28 7.78
C ALA A 93 -8.80 18.61 6.32
N TYR A 94 -8.83 17.62 5.43
CA TYR A 94 -8.57 17.82 4.01
C TYR A 94 -9.67 18.66 3.35
N ALA A 95 -10.94 18.39 3.63
CA ALA A 95 -12.07 19.20 3.17
C ALA A 95 -11.97 20.66 3.68
N CYS A 96 -11.49 20.85 4.92
CA CYS A 96 -11.20 22.17 5.49
C CYS A 96 -10.05 22.88 4.77
N LEU A 97 -9.01 22.14 4.36
CA LEU A 97 -7.88 22.66 3.58
C LEU A 97 -8.20 22.93 2.11
N GLN A 98 -9.26 22.31 1.57
CA GLN A 98 -9.62 22.42 0.17
C GLN A 98 -10.35 23.74 -0.15
N ASN A 99 -11.01 24.37 0.84
CA ASN A 99 -11.59 25.71 0.75
C ASN A 99 -11.10 26.60 1.91
N PRO A 100 -9.80 26.95 1.96
CA PRO A 100 -9.27 27.64 3.11
C PRO A 100 -9.73 29.10 3.10
N PRO A 101 -10.27 29.63 4.21
CA PRO A 101 -10.36 31.08 4.38
C PRO A 101 -8.94 31.67 4.34
N LYS A 102 -8.76 32.87 3.78
CA LYS A 102 -7.45 33.51 3.52
C LYS A 102 -6.49 33.57 4.73
N ASP A 103 -7.00 33.39 5.96
CA ASP A 103 -6.22 33.43 7.19
C ASP A 103 -5.83 32.04 7.77
N PHE A 104 -6.16 30.93 7.10
CA PHE A 104 -5.99 29.60 7.70
C PHE A 104 -4.52 29.19 7.87
N TYR A 105 -3.69 29.31 6.82
CA TYR A 105 -2.28 28.89 6.88
C TYR A 105 -1.42 29.71 7.85
N PRO A 106 -1.55 31.05 7.95
CA PRO A 106 -0.84 31.81 8.97
C PRO A 106 -1.22 31.35 10.39
N ARG A 107 -2.51 31.17 10.67
CA ARG A 107 -2.99 30.76 12.01
C ARG A 107 -2.62 29.32 12.35
N ALA A 108 -2.84 28.38 11.42
CA ALA A 108 -2.49 26.98 11.59
C ALA A 108 -0.96 26.79 11.68
N GLY A 109 -0.20 27.57 10.92
CA GLY A 109 1.26 27.59 10.98
C GLY A 109 1.78 28.03 12.34
N ILE A 110 1.24 29.14 12.89
CA ILE A 110 1.62 29.61 14.23
C ILE A 110 1.24 28.58 15.31
N ILE A 111 0.03 28.02 15.26
CA ILE A 111 -0.44 27.01 16.23
C ILE A 111 0.41 25.72 16.13
N GLY A 112 0.67 25.25 14.92
CA GLY A 112 1.49 24.07 14.68
C GLY A 112 2.93 24.27 15.13
N PHE A 113 3.52 25.42 14.80
CA PHE A 113 4.87 25.77 15.22
C PHE A 113 4.98 25.90 16.74
N ALA A 114 4.01 26.55 17.39
CA ALA A 114 3.94 26.64 18.85
C ALA A 114 3.80 25.26 19.50
N GLY A 115 3.04 24.34 18.90
CA GLY A 115 2.92 22.95 19.36
C GLY A 115 4.22 22.16 19.24
N VAL A 116 4.92 22.27 18.10
CA VAL A 116 6.23 21.61 17.90
C VAL A 116 7.27 22.19 18.84
N LEU A 117 7.31 23.51 18.98
CA LEU A 117 8.22 24.20 19.89
C LEU A 117 7.92 23.80 21.35
N GLY A 118 6.65 23.71 21.73
CA GLY A 118 6.20 23.22 23.02
C GLY A 118 6.60 21.77 23.28
N LEU A 119 6.44 20.86 22.30
CA LEU A 119 6.88 19.47 22.41
C LEU A 119 8.40 19.35 22.53
N PHE A 120 9.14 20.19 21.79
CA PHE A 120 10.59 20.23 21.85
C PHE A 120 11.09 20.72 23.22
N LEU A 121 10.44 21.72 23.80
CA LEU A 121 10.73 22.18 25.16
C LEU A 121 10.32 21.14 26.21
N ALA A 122 9.17 20.48 26.04
CA ALA A 122 8.64 19.48 26.98
C ALA A 122 9.45 18.18 27.01
N ARG A 123 9.91 17.68 25.85
CA ARG A 123 10.68 16.42 25.73
C ARG A 123 12.17 16.60 26.04
N ARG A 124 12.65 17.83 26.22
CA ARG A 124 14.07 18.16 26.42
C ARG A 124 14.51 18.00 27.88
N SER A 125 15.09 16.84 28.21
CA SER A 125 15.90 16.70 29.44
C SER A 125 17.23 17.45 29.34
N ARG A 126 17.94 17.37 28.20
CA ARG A 126 19.32 17.88 28.10
C ARG A 126 19.48 19.22 27.41
N VAL A 127 18.59 19.57 26.50
CA VAL A 127 18.91 20.73 25.65
C VAL A 127 18.29 22.04 26.18
N LYS A 128 17.39 21.98 27.17
CA LYS A 128 17.12 23.15 28.02
C LYS A 128 18.35 23.57 28.82
N LYS A 129 19.22 22.62 29.22
CA LYS A 129 20.49 22.91 29.90
C LYS A 129 21.51 23.63 29.02
N LEU A 130 21.37 23.57 27.70
CA LEU A 130 22.29 24.23 26.78
C LEU A 130 21.69 25.51 26.21
N LEU A 131 20.43 25.45 25.75
CA LEU A 131 19.79 26.59 25.10
C LEU A 131 19.50 27.72 26.10
N TYR A 132 19.20 27.41 27.36
CA TYR A 132 18.92 28.42 28.39
C TYR A 132 20.17 29.26 28.72
N PRO A 133 21.29 28.68 29.19
CA PRO A 133 22.50 29.45 29.44
C PRO A 133 23.14 30.00 28.17
N ALA A 134 23.16 29.29 27.04
CA ALA A 134 23.73 29.84 25.80
C ALA A 134 22.91 31.03 25.28
N GLY A 135 21.58 30.94 25.30
CA GLY A 135 20.69 32.02 24.92
C GLY A 135 20.81 33.21 25.87
N PHE A 136 20.83 32.96 27.19
CA PHE A 136 21.01 34.01 28.19
C PHE A 136 22.38 34.70 28.03
N MET A 137 23.46 33.95 27.87
CA MET A 137 24.80 34.50 27.60
C MET A 137 24.84 35.33 26.31
N ALA A 138 24.20 34.87 25.24
CA ALA A 138 24.13 35.62 23.99
C ALA A 138 23.35 36.93 24.16
N VAL A 139 22.23 36.93 24.88
CA VAL A 139 21.45 38.15 25.17
C VAL A 139 22.25 39.09 26.08
N SER A 140 22.89 38.58 27.14
CA SER A 140 23.75 39.36 28.01
C SER A 140 24.92 39.98 27.26
N ALA A 141 25.59 39.21 26.39
CA ALA A 141 26.68 39.71 25.55
C ALA A 141 26.18 40.75 24.53
N SER A 142 24.99 40.55 23.97
CA SER A 142 24.39 41.51 23.03
C SER A 142 24.03 42.85 23.70
N LEU A 143 23.55 42.82 24.95
CA LEU A 143 23.23 44.03 25.71
C LEU A 143 24.48 44.77 26.17
N TYR A 144 25.54 44.03 26.51
CA TYR A 144 26.79 44.63 27.02
C TYR A 144 27.71 45.10 25.88
N TYR A 145 27.65 44.49 24.68
CA TYR A 145 28.43 44.88 23.50
C TYR A 145 27.59 44.91 22.21
N PRO A 146 26.74 45.94 22.04
CA PRO A 146 25.81 46.02 20.91
C PRO A 146 26.51 46.15 19.54
N GLU A 147 27.67 46.81 19.46
CA GLU A 147 28.41 47.01 18.21
C GLU A 147 28.98 45.68 17.65
N GLN A 148 29.50 44.82 18.53
CA GLN A 148 30.00 43.50 18.15
C GLN A 148 28.84 42.58 17.75
N ALA A 149 27.73 42.65 18.48
CA ALA A 149 26.53 41.89 18.13
C ALA A 149 25.97 42.30 16.76
N ALA A 150 25.92 43.61 16.46
CA ALA A 150 25.44 44.11 15.18
C ALA A 150 26.36 43.71 14.01
N ALA A 151 27.69 43.73 14.20
CA ALA A 151 28.65 43.29 13.19
C ALA A 151 28.55 41.78 12.91
N ILE A 152 28.39 40.96 13.94
CA ILE A 152 28.20 39.51 13.82
C ILE A 152 26.84 39.20 13.16
N ALA A 153 25.79 39.93 13.54
CA ALA A 153 24.46 39.78 12.97
C ALA A 153 24.43 40.13 11.47
N LYS A 154 25.10 41.21 11.06
CA LYS A 154 25.20 41.60 9.64
C LYS A 154 25.93 40.55 8.80
N SER A 155 27.13 40.17 9.21
CA SER A 155 27.94 39.18 8.47
C SER A 155 27.28 37.81 8.38
N THR A 156 26.61 37.38 9.46
CA THR A 156 25.82 36.13 9.47
C THR A 156 24.56 36.27 8.61
N GLY A 157 23.89 37.43 8.68
CA GLY A 157 22.68 37.74 7.91
C GLY A 157 22.93 37.66 6.40
N ASP A 158 24.01 38.26 5.92
CA ASP A 158 24.37 38.26 4.49
C ASP A 158 24.62 36.83 3.98
N SER A 159 25.33 36.01 4.75
CA SER A 159 25.60 34.61 4.40
C SER A 159 24.32 33.76 4.34
N VAL A 160 23.44 33.92 5.34
CA VAL A 160 22.16 33.20 5.37
C VAL A 160 21.26 33.67 4.23
N TYR A 161 21.24 34.97 3.93
CA TYR A 161 20.49 35.54 2.81
C TYR A 161 20.98 34.98 1.47
N ASP A 162 22.29 34.98 1.22
CA ASP A 162 22.88 34.39 0.01
C ASP A 162 22.56 32.91 -0.13
N SER A 163 22.64 32.15 0.97
CA SER A 163 22.26 30.73 0.99
C SER A 163 20.78 30.54 0.68
N ALA A 164 19.91 31.38 1.25
CA ALA A 164 18.47 31.34 1.00
C ALA A 164 18.15 31.65 -0.47
N VAL A 165 18.75 32.71 -1.04
CA VAL A 165 18.60 33.07 -2.45
C VAL A 165 19.08 31.94 -3.35
N ARG A 166 20.24 31.33 -3.06
CA ARG A 166 20.75 30.16 -3.81
C ARG A 166 19.82 28.96 -3.70
N SER A 167 19.27 28.70 -2.52
CA SER A 167 18.35 27.59 -2.30
C SER A 167 17.04 27.78 -3.08
N TYR A 168 16.50 29.01 -3.09
CA TYR A 168 15.30 29.36 -3.83
C TYR A 168 15.55 29.22 -5.34
N ALA A 169 16.64 29.80 -5.83
CA ALA A 169 17.04 29.68 -7.23
C ALA A 169 17.29 28.21 -7.65
N ALA A 170 17.85 27.38 -6.78
CA ALA A 170 18.01 25.94 -7.03
C ALA A 170 16.66 25.22 -7.09
N LEU A 171 15.74 25.56 -6.19
CA LEU A 171 14.41 24.97 -6.14
C LEU A 171 13.58 25.38 -7.36
N GLU A 172 13.63 26.65 -7.77
CA GLU A 172 13.02 27.13 -9.00
C GLU A 172 13.58 26.40 -10.23
N LYS A 173 14.90 26.18 -10.30
CA LYS A 173 15.51 25.41 -11.40
C LYS A 173 15.00 23.97 -11.43
N ILE A 174 14.88 23.30 -10.28
CA ILE A 174 14.36 21.93 -10.20
C ILE A 174 12.87 21.89 -10.58
N LEU A 175 12.09 22.87 -10.12
CA LEU A 175 10.66 22.96 -10.40
C LEU A 175 10.37 23.28 -11.87
N LYS A 176 11.23 24.10 -12.51
CA LYS A 176 11.07 24.55 -13.90
C LYS A 176 11.70 23.60 -14.92
N ASN A 177 12.66 22.77 -14.49
CA ASN A 177 13.21 21.65 -15.27
C ASN A 177 12.95 20.28 -14.59
N PRO A 178 11.70 19.79 -14.61
CA PRO A 178 11.42 18.42 -14.15
C PRO A 178 12.02 17.34 -15.08
N GLN A 179 12.42 17.69 -16.31
CA GLN A 179 12.82 16.72 -17.34
C GLN A 179 14.32 16.35 -17.41
N SER A 180 15.24 17.01 -16.70
CA SER A 180 16.67 16.72 -16.86
C SER A 180 17.20 15.60 -15.95
N LYS A 181 16.35 14.94 -15.15
CA LYS A 181 16.77 13.91 -14.19
C LYS A 181 16.81 12.49 -14.75
N ASP A 182 16.33 12.26 -15.97
CA ASP A 182 16.34 10.94 -16.61
C ASP A 182 17.49 10.72 -17.62
N ALA A 183 18.32 11.73 -17.90
CA ALA A 183 19.31 11.68 -18.99
C ALA A 183 20.77 11.46 -18.56
N ASN A 184 21.10 11.37 -17.26
CA ASN A 184 22.50 11.33 -16.81
C ASN A 184 22.90 10.07 -16.01
N GLY A 185 22.13 8.98 -16.15
CA GLY A 185 22.40 7.70 -15.49
C GLY A 185 23.29 6.72 -16.26
N ASP A 186 23.63 6.98 -17.53
CA ASP A 186 24.23 5.97 -18.41
C ASP A 186 25.49 6.45 -19.15
N LYS A 187 26.46 7.05 -18.44
CA LYS A 187 27.83 7.25 -18.96
C LYS A 187 28.87 7.09 -17.86
N SER A 188 28.94 5.91 -17.25
CA SER A 188 30.14 5.52 -16.50
C SER A 188 30.32 4.00 -16.45
N LYS A 189 30.35 3.35 -17.62
CA LYS A 189 31.05 2.08 -17.85
C LYS A 189 31.53 2.02 -19.29
N ARG A 190 32.76 1.53 -19.49
CA ARG A 190 33.59 1.48 -20.73
C ARG A 190 34.52 2.68 -20.87
N ASN A 191 35.82 2.55 -21.01
CA ASN A 191 36.73 1.45 -21.42
C ASN A 191 38.17 1.95 -21.13
N PRO A 192 39.23 1.27 -21.57
CA PRO A 192 39.55 -0.16 -21.54
C PRO A 192 40.67 -0.47 -20.52
#